data_AF-A0A3A9T0S9-F1
#
_entry.id   AF-A0A3A9T0S9-F1
#
_cell.length_a   1.000
_cell.length_b   1.000
_cell.length_c   1.000
_cell.angle_alpha   90.00
_cell.angle_beta   90.00
_cell.angle_gamma   90.00
#
_symmetry.space_group_name_H-M   'P 1'
#
loop_
_entity.id
_entity.type
_entity.pdbx_description
1 polymer ?
#
loop_
_entity_poly.entity_id
_entity_poly.type
_entity_poly.pdbx_seq_one_letter_code
_entity_poly.pdbx_strand_id
1 'polypeptide(L)'
;MRIEELSMQLEKEGLLQMDYLGCRKYYVDGEFVYNDGQWRNIPDLFGIYKSKESGNYVFFITDTERGNRCHSESFATEEEACECLLEMTRSGKSDNTELFDKTSKTTSNVNEDRYTYYKFDIGDGGMRKKGNIVEYIDKNGEWVEDIELLRMFIGLDGGFKEITEKEAEILVENRKRNKMV
;
A
#
# COMPACT_ATOMS: atom_id res chain seq x y z
N MET A 1 -27.74 -8.72 1.82
CA MET A 1 -27.92 -7.44 1.10
C MET A 1 -27.22 -7.56 -0.24
N ARG A 2 -27.82 -7.04 -1.31
CA ARG A 2 -27.21 -7.02 -2.64
C ARG A 2 -26.45 -5.71 -2.91
N ILE A 3 -25.52 -5.71 -3.84
CA ILE A 3 -24.76 -4.54 -4.30
C ILE A 3 -25.71 -3.45 -4.82
N GLU A 4 -26.77 -3.84 -5.51
CA GLU A 4 -27.82 -2.92 -5.98
C GLU A 4 -28.48 -2.15 -4.81
N GLU A 5 -28.59 -2.79 -3.65
CA GLU A 5 -29.18 -2.21 -2.43
C GLU A 5 -28.14 -1.44 -1.59
N LEU A 6 -26.85 -1.75 -1.77
CA LEU A 6 -25.75 -1.20 -0.98
C LEU A 6 -25.64 0.32 -1.13
N SER A 7 -25.72 0.84 -2.36
CA SER A 7 -25.61 2.28 -2.62
C SER A 7 -26.70 3.08 -1.88
N MET A 8 -27.94 2.58 -1.90
CA MET A 8 -29.07 3.17 -1.18
C MET A 8 -28.86 3.12 0.34
N GLN A 9 -28.33 2.00 0.85
CA GLN A 9 -28.05 1.86 2.28
C GLN A 9 -26.93 2.81 2.73
N LEU A 10 -25.85 2.91 1.95
CA LEU A 10 -24.75 3.84 2.21
C LEU A 10 -25.23 5.29 2.17
N GLU A 11 -26.07 5.67 1.20
CA GLU A 11 -26.64 7.00 1.13
C GLU A 11 -27.53 7.31 2.35
N LYS A 12 -28.41 6.37 2.71
CA LYS A 12 -29.30 6.48 3.89
C LYS A 12 -28.53 6.66 5.20
N GLU A 13 -27.38 6.00 5.35
CA GLU A 13 -26.53 6.08 6.55
C GLU A 13 -25.47 7.21 6.48
N GLY A 14 -25.39 7.95 5.38
CA GLY A 14 -24.34 8.95 5.15
C GLY A 14 -22.95 8.32 5.18
N LEU A 15 -22.78 7.22 4.44
CA LEU A 15 -21.57 6.39 4.32
C LEU A 15 -21.07 6.30 2.87
N LEU A 16 -21.58 7.12 1.95
CA LEU A 16 -21.02 7.25 0.60
C LEU A 16 -19.57 7.79 0.60
N GLN A 17 -19.10 8.25 1.75
CA GLN A 17 -17.73 8.68 2.00
C GLN A 17 -17.23 8.02 3.28
N MET A 18 -15.96 7.66 3.30
CA MET A 18 -15.27 7.19 4.50
C MET A 18 -13.86 7.76 4.57
N ASP A 19 -13.30 7.86 5.76
CA ASP A 19 -11.89 8.19 5.95
C ASP A 19 -11.10 6.88 6.11
N TYR A 20 -10.08 6.71 5.28
CA TYR A 20 -9.21 5.53 5.26
C TYR A 20 -7.75 5.99 5.22
N LEU A 21 -6.97 5.63 6.24
CA LEU A 21 -5.57 6.04 6.42
C LEU A 21 -5.36 7.56 6.31
N GLY A 22 -6.30 8.35 6.87
CA GLY A 22 -6.25 9.81 6.85
C GLY A 22 -6.68 10.45 5.52
N CYS A 23 -7.08 9.66 4.53
CA CYS A 23 -7.57 10.14 3.25
C CYS A 23 -9.07 9.85 3.09
N ARG A 24 -9.81 10.83 2.54
CA ARG A 24 -11.22 10.65 2.22
C ARG A 24 -11.38 9.81 0.97
N LYS A 25 -12.24 8.79 1.04
CA LYS A 25 -12.58 7.87 -0.04
C LYS A 25 -14.06 8.01 -0.40
N TYR A 26 -14.39 7.80 -1.66
CA TYR A 26 -15.74 7.93 -2.21
C TYR A 26 -16.24 6.61 -2.76
N TYR A 27 -17.48 6.27 -2.41
CA TYR A 27 -18.12 5.06 -2.90
C TYR A 27 -18.37 5.17 -4.41
N VAL A 28 -18.11 4.09 -5.12
CA VAL A 28 -18.45 3.92 -6.53
C VAL A 28 -18.97 2.51 -6.80
N ASP A 29 -19.72 2.38 -7.88
CA ASP A 29 -20.01 1.07 -8.46
C ASP A 29 -18.68 0.40 -8.88
N GLY A 30 -18.49 -0.87 -8.53
CA GLY A 30 -17.29 -1.60 -8.90
C GLY A 30 -17.11 -1.75 -10.41
N GLU A 31 -18.20 -1.80 -11.20
CA GLU A 31 -18.13 -1.85 -12.67
C GLU A 31 -17.56 -0.55 -13.26
N PHE A 32 -17.63 0.57 -12.54
CA PHE A 32 -17.02 1.83 -12.97
C PHE A 32 -15.49 1.75 -13.00
N VAL A 33 -14.90 1.00 -12.07
CA VAL A 33 -13.44 0.88 -11.88
C VAL A 33 -12.90 -0.40 -12.52
N TYR A 34 -13.66 -1.49 -12.48
CA TYR A 34 -13.28 -2.78 -13.04
C TYR A 34 -14.33 -3.24 -14.05
N ASN A 35 -14.00 -3.13 -15.33
CA ASN A 35 -14.88 -3.56 -16.42
C ASN A 35 -14.10 -4.39 -17.45
N ASP A 36 -14.70 -5.46 -17.94
CA ASP A 36 -14.10 -6.36 -18.94
C ASP A 36 -12.70 -6.86 -18.60
N GLY A 37 -12.48 -7.15 -17.31
CA GLY A 37 -11.19 -7.62 -16.81
C GLY A 37 -10.13 -6.52 -16.67
N GLN A 38 -10.44 -5.28 -17.05
CA GLN A 38 -9.54 -4.15 -16.99
C GLN A 38 -9.82 -3.28 -15.78
N TRP A 39 -8.73 -2.91 -15.10
CA TRP A 39 -8.74 -2.00 -13.96
C TRP A 39 -8.44 -0.57 -14.39
N ARG A 40 -9.26 0.38 -13.95
CA ARG A 40 -9.04 1.82 -14.13
C ARG A 40 -8.39 2.40 -12.88
N ASN A 41 -7.24 3.05 -13.08
CA ASN A 41 -6.50 3.70 -12.02
C ASN A 41 -7.14 5.03 -11.63
N ILE A 42 -8.11 5.01 -10.72
CA ILE A 42 -8.79 6.21 -10.22
C ILE A 42 -8.56 6.31 -8.70
N PRO A 43 -7.96 7.42 -8.21
CA PRO A 43 -7.64 7.57 -6.81
C PRO A 43 -8.87 7.85 -5.95
N ASP A 44 -8.71 7.60 -4.65
CA ASP A 44 -9.67 7.95 -3.60
C ASP A 44 -11.06 7.30 -3.72
N LEU A 45 -11.12 6.08 -4.25
CA LEU A 45 -12.35 5.32 -4.42
C LEU A 45 -12.42 4.10 -3.52
N PHE A 46 -13.63 3.65 -3.25
CA PHE A 46 -13.91 2.32 -2.71
C PHE A 46 -15.19 1.74 -3.29
N GLY A 47 -15.31 0.42 -3.31
CA GLY A 47 -16.48 -0.25 -3.86
C GLY A 47 -16.33 -1.77 -3.89
N ILE A 48 -17.29 -2.44 -4.52
CA ILE A 48 -17.28 -3.90 -4.68
C ILE A 48 -17.48 -4.20 -6.16
N TYR A 49 -16.63 -5.04 -6.74
CA TYR A 49 -16.83 -5.59 -8.08
C TYR A 49 -16.83 -7.12 -8.04
N LYS A 50 -17.45 -7.76 -9.04
CA LYS A 50 -17.39 -9.20 -9.24
C LYS A 50 -16.26 -9.55 -10.20
N SER A 51 -15.29 -10.35 -9.75
CA SER A 51 -14.19 -10.82 -10.58
C SER A 51 -14.71 -11.77 -11.65
N LYS A 52 -14.47 -11.48 -12.93
CA LYS A 52 -14.81 -12.39 -14.03
C LYS A 52 -13.93 -13.65 -14.04
N GLU A 53 -12.73 -13.57 -13.49
CA GLU A 53 -11.76 -14.68 -13.47
C GLU A 53 -12.06 -15.69 -12.36
N SER A 54 -12.32 -15.20 -11.13
CA SER A 54 -12.55 -16.07 -9.97
C SER A 54 -14.03 -16.26 -9.64
N GLY A 55 -14.92 -15.41 -10.14
CA GLY A 55 -16.34 -15.38 -9.76
C GLY A 55 -16.61 -14.75 -8.39
N ASN A 56 -15.56 -14.46 -7.61
CA ASN A 56 -15.65 -13.89 -6.27
C ASN A 56 -15.99 -12.39 -6.30
N TYR A 57 -16.55 -11.90 -5.20
CA TYR A 57 -16.82 -10.49 -4.95
C TYR A 57 -15.61 -9.86 -4.27
N VAL A 58 -15.12 -8.76 -4.80
CA VAL A 58 -13.91 -8.10 -4.29
C VAL A 58 -14.26 -6.71 -3.80
N PHE A 59 -14.15 -6.50 -2.50
CA PHE A 59 -14.12 -5.18 -1.90
C PHE A 59 -12.74 -4.55 -2.16
N PHE A 60 -12.71 -3.29 -2.60
CA PHE A 60 -11.47 -2.56 -2.85
C PHE A 60 -11.48 -1.16 -2.25
N ILE A 61 -10.27 -0.66 -1.99
CA ILE A 61 -9.99 0.76 -1.74
C ILE A 61 -8.77 1.16 -2.58
N THR A 62 -8.82 2.32 -3.23
CA THR A 62 -7.69 2.84 -4.02
C THR A 62 -6.84 3.83 -3.25
N ASP A 63 -5.54 3.83 -3.56
CA ASP A 63 -4.60 4.82 -3.06
C ASP A 63 -4.95 6.23 -3.58
N THR A 64 -4.37 7.25 -2.94
CA THR A 64 -4.62 8.67 -3.28
C THR A 64 -3.74 9.16 -4.44
N GLU A 65 -2.64 8.48 -4.73
CA GLU A 65 -1.62 9.02 -5.65
C GLU A 65 -1.84 8.56 -7.09
N ARG A 66 -2.07 7.27 -7.27
CA ARG A 66 -2.06 6.56 -8.56
C ARG A 66 -3.36 5.83 -8.83
N GLY A 67 -4.23 5.67 -7.84
CA GLY A 67 -5.47 4.91 -7.97
C GLY A 67 -5.26 3.39 -8.07
N ASN A 68 -4.13 2.87 -7.61
CA ASN A 68 -3.96 1.42 -7.48
C ASN A 68 -4.75 0.93 -6.27
N ARG A 69 -5.12 -0.35 -6.27
CA ARG A 69 -5.71 -0.99 -5.09
C ARG A 69 -4.69 -1.05 -3.96
N CYS A 70 -4.94 -0.33 -2.87
CA CYS A 70 -4.15 -0.42 -1.63
C CYS A 70 -4.79 -1.34 -0.59
N HIS A 71 -6.08 -1.62 -0.74
CA HIS A 71 -6.80 -2.64 0.01
C HIS A 71 -7.64 -3.48 -0.95
N SER A 72 -7.65 -4.80 -0.73
CA SER A 72 -8.56 -5.69 -1.42
C SER A 72 -8.87 -6.91 -0.56
N GLU A 73 -10.14 -7.25 -0.45
CA GLU A 73 -10.59 -8.46 0.23
C GLU A 73 -11.59 -9.20 -0.69
N SER A 74 -11.44 -10.52 -0.78
CA SER A 74 -12.21 -11.36 -1.70
C SER A 74 -13.17 -12.28 -0.93
N PHE A 75 -14.42 -12.29 -1.35
CA PHE A 75 -15.52 -13.01 -0.71
C PHE A 75 -16.21 -13.95 -1.70
N ALA A 76 -16.75 -15.05 -1.18
CA ALA A 76 -17.46 -16.03 -1.99
C ALA A 76 -18.87 -15.51 -2.36
N THR A 77 -19.48 -14.71 -1.49
CA THR A 77 -20.84 -14.19 -1.67
C THR A 77 -20.89 -12.67 -1.72
N GLU A 78 -21.97 -12.16 -2.30
CA GLU A 78 -22.22 -10.73 -2.44
C GLU A 78 -22.53 -10.09 -1.09
N GLU A 79 -23.29 -10.82 -0.28
CA GLU A 79 -23.69 -10.43 1.07
C GLU A 79 -22.48 -10.22 1.98
N GLU A 80 -21.52 -11.15 1.99
CA GLU A 80 -20.29 -11.04 2.79
C GLU A 80 -19.47 -9.79 2.42
N ALA A 81 -19.30 -9.53 1.11
CA ALA A 81 -18.56 -8.36 0.64
C ALA A 81 -19.24 -7.05 1.06
N CYS A 82 -20.58 -7.01 0.95
CA CYS A 82 -21.39 -5.88 1.33
C CYS A 82 -21.34 -5.60 2.84
N GLU A 83 -21.41 -6.65 3.66
CA GLU A 83 -21.33 -6.54 5.12
C GLU A 83 -19.95 -6.03 5.57
N CYS A 84 -18.87 -6.56 4.97
CA CYS A 84 -17.51 -6.09 5.23
C CYS A 84 -17.33 -4.59 4.92
N LEU A 85 -17.79 -4.14 3.74
CA LEU A 85 -17.70 -2.73 3.35
C LEU A 85 -18.49 -1.83 4.31
N LEU A 86 -19.71 -2.23 4.71
CA LEU A 86 -20.50 -1.49 5.69
C LEU A 86 -19.81 -1.42 7.07
N GLU A 87 -19.23 -2.53 7.54
CA GLU A 87 -18.51 -2.55 8.81
C GLU A 87 -17.30 -1.61 8.78
N MET A 88 -16.54 -1.63 7.69
CA MET A 88 -15.35 -0.79 7.54
C MET A 88 -15.72 0.70 7.44
N THR A 89 -16.74 1.05 6.65
CA THR A 89 -17.22 2.45 6.53
C THR A 89 -17.77 3.00 7.84
N ARG A 90 -18.44 2.16 8.65
CA ARG A 90 -18.93 2.55 9.99
C ARG A 90 -17.79 2.72 10.98
N SER A 91 -16.81 1.81 10.96
CA SER A 91 -15.64 1.87 11.85
C SER A 91 -14.74 3.07 11.55
N GLY A 92 -14.71 3.53 10.29
CA GLY A 92 -14.02 4.75 9.88
C GLY A 92 -14.56 6.05 10.50
N LYS A 93 -15.75 6.03 11.14
CA LYS A 93 -16.31 7.19 11.85
C LYS A 93 -15.79 7.33 13.30
N SER A 94 -15.11 6.33 13.84
CA SER A 94 -14.52 6.37 15.19
C SER A 94 -12.99 6.49 15.10
N ASP A 95 -12.42 7.46 15.84
CA ASP A 95 -11.02 7.87 15.82
C ASP A 95 -10.01 6.71 15.64
N ASN A 96 -9.35 6.68 14.48
CA ASN A 96 -8.46 5.60 14.04
C ASN A 96 -7.02 5.78 14.53
N THR A 97 -6.72 5.33 15.75
CA THR A 97 -5.32 5.13 16.21
C THR A 97 -4.95 3.64 16.35
N GLU A 98 -5.89 2.70 16.31
CA GLU A 98 -5.61 1.28 16.66
C GLU A 98 -5.66 0.27 15.50
N LEU A 99 -5.98 0.68 14.27
CA LEU A 99 -6.11 -0.25 13.13
C LEU A 99 -4.79 -0.61 12.42
N PHE A 100 -3.63 -0.21 12.96
CA PHE A 100 -2.32 -0.46 12.34
C PHE A 100 -1.81 -1.90 12.47
N ASP A 101 -2.46 -2.77 13.25
CA ASP A 101 -1.89 -4.08 13.61
C ASP A 101 -2.57 -5.30 12.94
N LYS A 102 -3.67 -5.12 12.19
CA LYS A 102 -4.48 -6.25 11.70
C LYS A 102 -4.58 -6.44 10.18
N THR A 103 -4.33 -5.42 9.36
CA THR A 103 -4.50 -5.53 7.90
C THR A 103 -3.25 -5.92 7.11
N SER A 104 -2.10 -6.12 7.76
CA SER A 104 -0.88 -6.64 7.11
C SER A 104 -0.94 -8.15 6.83
N LYS A 105 -1.99 -8.85 7.27
CA LYS A 105 -2.21 -10.26 6.93
C LYS A 105 -3.18 -10.35 5.77
N THR A 106 -2.71 -10.19 4.54
CA THR A 106 -2.94 -11.13 3.44
C THR A 106 -2.13 -10.63 2.25
N THR A 107 -1.22 -11.50 1.77
CA THR A 107 -0.27 -11.32 0.64
C THR A 107 0.99 -10.47 0.86
N SER A 108 1.94 -11.00 1.64
CA SER A 108 3.36 -10.83 1.30
C SER A 108 4.22 -11.97 1.85
N ASN A 109 4.98 -12.53 0.91
CA ASN A 109 6.14 -13.41 1.02
C ASN A 109 6.90 -13.45 2.36
N VAL A 110 7.50 -14.62 2.61
CA VAL A 110 8.44 -15.06 3.66
C VAL A 110 9.68 -14.14 3.89
N ASN A 111 9.71 -12.92 3.36
CA ASN A 111 10.87 -12.01 3.39
C ASN A 111 10.68 -10.70 4.18
N GLU A 112 9.56 -10.48 4.88
CA GLU A 112 9.34 -9.25 5.67
C GLU A 112 10.37 -9.02 6.79
N ASP A 113 11.19 -10.03 7.12
CA ASP A 113 12.22 -9.90 8.14
C ASP A 113 13.60 -9.45 7.65
N ARG A 114 13.83 -9.38 6.34
CA ARG A 114 15.15 -9.05 5.77
C ARG A 114 15.15 -7.71 5.06
N TYR A 115 16.29 -7.04 5.13
CA TYR A 115 16.52 -5.85 4.36
C TYR A 115 16.69 -6.18 2.87
N THR A 116 16.02 -5.40 2.02
CA THR A 116 16.39 -5.27 0.62
C THR A 116 17.34 -4.08 0.49
N TYR A 117 18.42 -4.23 -0.27
CA TYR A 117 19.50 -3.25 -0.36
C TYR A 117 19.52 -2.58 -1.75
N TYR A 118 19.83 -1.29 -1.77
CA TYR A 118 19.80 -0.46 -2.97
C TYR A 118 21.03 0.45 -3.02
N LYS A 119 21.56 0.70 -4.22
CA LYS A 119 22.62 1.67 -4.48
C LYS A 119 22.04 2.83 -5.29
N PHE A 120 22.37 4.07 -4.93
CA PHE A 120 22.05 5.21 -5.80
C PHE A 120 22.83 5.14 -7.12
N ASP A 121 22.18 5.54 -8.21
CA ASP A 121 22.84 5.65 -9.52
C ASP A 121 23.89 6.76 -9.51
N ILE A 122 23.67 7.79 -8.70
CA ILE A 122 24.55 8.94 -8.55
C ILE A 122 25.29 8.82 -7.21
N GLY A 123 26.52 8.32 -7.27
CA GLY A 123 27.47 8.29 -6.15
C GLY A 123 27.60 6.94 -5.43
N ASP A 124 28.26 6.98 -4.28
CA ASP A 124 28.61 5.80 -3.48
C ASP A 124 27.69 5.60 -2.26
N GLY A 125 26.50 6.22 -2.29
CA GLY A 125 25.50 6.03 -1.26
C GLY A 125 24.70 4.75 -1.49
N GLY A 126 24.07 4.27 -0.42
CA GLY A 126 23.14 3.16 -0.46
C GLY A 126 21.94 3.39 0.44
N MET A 127 20.87 2.64 0.18
CA MET A 127 19.67 2.54 1.01
C MET A 127 19.37 1.09 1.32
N ARG A 128 18.65 0.84 2.41
CA ARG A 128 18.06 -0.46 2.69
C ARG A 128 16.65 -0.30 3.23
N LYS A 129 15.77 -1.25 2.93
CA LYS A 129 14.36 -1.22 3.32
C LYS A 129 13.94 -2.53 3.96
N LYS A 130 13.21 -2.45 5.08
CA LYS A 130 12.53 -3.58 5.74
C LYS A 130 11.13 -3.12 6.16
N GLY A 131 10.08 -3.62 5.51
CA GLY A 131 8.71 -3.12 5.73
C GLY A 131 8.62 -1.62 5.46
N ASN A 132 8.27 -0.85 6.49
CA ASN A 132 8.20 0.63 6.46
C ASN A 132 9.48 1.32 6.94
N ILE A 133 10.48 0.56 7.39
CA ILE A 133 11.77 1.09 7.81
C ILE A 133 12.62 1.28 6.56
N VAL A 134 13.11 2.50 6.36
CA VAL A 134 14.05 2.86 5.30
C VAL A 134 15.25 3.51 5.95
N GLU A 135 16.44 3.02 5.62
CA GLU A 135 17.71 3.56 6.09
C GLU A 135 18.61 3.90 4.91
N TYR A 136 19.46 4.91 5.07
CA TYR A 136 20.51 5.25 4.12
C TYR A 136 21.88 5.26 4.77
N ILE A 137 22.93 5.13 3.96
CA ILE A 137 24.32 5.24 4.42
C ILE A 137 24.67 6.72 4.57
N ASP A 138 24.92 7.16 5.80
CA ASP A 138 25.29 8.54 6.10
C ASP A 138 26.75 8.85 5.69
N LYS A 139 27.21 10.07 6.01
CA LYS A 139 28.60 10.49 5.78
C LYS A 139 29.65 9.70 6.57
N ASN A 140 29.26 9.01 7.64
CA ASN A 140 30.13 8.20 8.48
C ASN A 140 30.16 6.72 8.06
N GLY A 141 29.30 6.32 7.11
CA GLY A 141 29.13 4.91 6.76
C GLY A 141 28.22 4.17 7.74
N GLU A 142 27.39 4.89 8.49
CA GLU A 142 26.38 4.29 9.38
C GLU A 142 25.02 4.27 8.68
N TRP A 143 24.22 3.26 8.98
CA TRP A 143 22.83 3.19 8.53
C TRP A 143 21.99 4.10 9.41
N VAL A 144 21.30 5.06 8.78
CA VAL A 144 20.45 6.04 9.47
C VAL A 144 19.04 5.94 8.91
N GLU A 145 18.06 5.76 9.79
CA GLU A 145 16.65 5.69 9.43
C GLU A 145 16.16 7.06 8.95
N ASP A 146 15.45 7.06 7.82
CA ASP A 146 14.79 8.24 7.28
C ASP A 146 13.49 7.83 6.56
N ILE A 147 12.38 8.04 7.26
CA ILE A 147 11.04 7.71 6.76
C ILE A 147 10.65 8.55 5.52
N GLU A 148 11.25 9.73 5.32
CA GLU A 148 10.95 10.54 4.15
C GLU A 148 11.42 9.86 2.86
N LEU A 149 12.43 8.99 2.93
CA LEU A 149 12.92 8.22 1.79
C LEU A 149 11.94 7.13 1.35
N LEU A 150 10.94 6.79 2.17
CA LEU A 150 9.90 5.82 1.79
C LEU A 150 9.18 6.26 0.51
N ARG A 151 8.98 7.56 0.30
CA ARG A 151 8.37 8.12 -0.93
C ARG A 151 9.14 7.76 -2.20
N MET A 152 10.45 7.50 -2.10
CA MET A 152 11.28 7.11 -3.24
C MET A 152 11.02 5.68 -3.70
N PHE A 153 10.51 4.82 -2.81
CA PHE A 153 10.10 3.45 -3.14
C PHE A 153 8.67 3.40 -3.68
N ILE A 154 7.89 4.45 -3.44
CA ILE A 154 6.53 4.62 -3.94
C ILE A 154 6.64 5.19 -5.36
N GLY A 155 6.91 4.30 -6.31
CA GLY A 155 6.76 4.64 -7.72
C GLY A 155 7.68 4.03 -8.74
N LEU A 156 8.72 3.32 -8.29
CA LEU A 156 9.72 2.60 -9.11
C LEU A 156 10.51 3.46 -10.12
N ASP A 157 10.33 4.78 -10.13
CA ASP A 157 11.08 5.73 -10.97
C ASP A 157 12.23 6.38 -10.16
N GLY A 158 12.88 5.55 -9.35
CA GLY A 158 13.96 5.96 -8.48
C GLY A 158 15.31 5.66 -9.12
N GLY A 159 16.20 6.64 -9.18
CA GLY A 159 17.58 6.48 -9.64
C GLY A 159 18.44 5.66 -8.68
N PHE A 160 18.03 4.43 -8.41
CA PHE A 160 18.72 3.47 -7.58
C PHE A 160 18.48 2.04 -8.07
N LYS A 161 19.51 1.20 -7.91
CA LYS A 161 19.51 -0.20 -8.33
C LYS A 161 19.52 -1.11 -7.11
N GLU A 162 18.70 -2.15 -7.13
CA GLU A 162 18.76 -3.23 -6.13
C GLU A 162 20.11 -3.95 -6.20
N ILE A 163 20.72 -4.18 -5.04
CA ILE A 163 22.02 -4.82 -4.87
C ILE A 163 21.95 -5.88 -3.77
N THR A 164 22.96 -6.74 -3.73
CA THR A 164 23.11 -7.74 -2.66
C THR A 164 23.59 -7.11 -1.35
N GLU A 165 23.32 -7.78 -0.23
CA GLU A 165 23.82 -7.38 1.10
C GLU A 165 25.35 -7.22 1.11
N LYS A 166 26.07 -8.14 0.47
CA LYS A 166 27.54 -8.09 0.34
C LYS A 166 28.02 -6.85 -0.42
N GLU A 167 27.29 -6.42 -1.45
CA GLU A 167 27.60 -5.18 -2.17
C GLU A 167 27.35 -3.95 -1.30
N ALA A 168 26.31 -3.97 -0.46
CA ALA A 168 26.04 -2.89 0.49
C ALA A 168 27.10 -2.79 1.59
N GLU A 169 27.62 -3.92 2.09
CA GLU A 169 28.74 -3.96 3.02
C GLU A 169 29.99 -3.30 2.42
N ILE A 170 30.28 -3.57 1.14
CA ILE A 170 31.39 -2.94 0.42
C ILE A 170 31.22 -1.40 0.36
N LEU A 171 29.99 -0.91 0.15
CA LEU A 171 29.70 0.53 0.16
C LEU A 171 30.00 1.15 1.53
N VAL A 172 29.55 0.51 2.61
CA VAL A 172 29.80 0.94 3.98
C VAL A 172 31.30 0.97 4.28
N GLU A 173 32.03 -0.09 3.94
CA GLU A 173 33.47 -0.15 4.16
C GLU A 173 34.24 0.90 3.37
N ASN A 174 33.87 1.14 2.11
CA ASN A 174 34.48 2.17 1.27
C ASN A 174 34.23 3.57 1.85
N ARG A 175 33.01 3.82 2.35
CA ARG A 175 32.66 5.08 3.03
C ARG A 175 33.51 5.31 4.28
N LYS A 176 33.65 4.25 5.10
CA LYS A 176 34.48 4.28 6.31
C LYS A 176 35.97 4.48 6.00
N ARG A 177 36.48 3.87 4.92
CA ARG A 177 37.87 4.04 4.45
C ARG A 177 38.14 5.46 3.92
N ASN A 178 37.21 6.04 3.16
CA ASN A 178 37.36 7.39 2.62
C ASN A 178 37.34 8.49 3.70
N LYS A 179 36.92 8.17 4.93
CA LYS A 179 37.04 9.06 6.10
C LYS A 179 38.45 9.08 6.71
N MET A 180 39.27 8.06 6.44
CA MET A 180 40.64 7.94 6.98
C MET A 180 41.71 8.57 6.08
N VAL A 181 41.31 9.18 4.96
CA VAL A 181 42.18 9.93 4.02
C VAL A 181 41.85 11.41 4.14
#